data_AF-A0A235A7I9-F1
#
_entry.id   AF-A0A235A7I9-F1
#
_cell.length_a   1.000
_cell.length_b   1.000
_cell.length_c   1.000
_cell.angle_alpha   90.00
_cell.angle_beta   90.00
_cell.angle_gamma   90.00
#
_symmetry.space_group_name_H-M   'P 1'
#
loop_
_entity.id
_entity.type
_entity.pdbx_description
1 polymer ?
#
loop_
_entity_poly.entity_id
_entity_poly.type
_entity_poly.pdbx_seq_one_letter_code
_entity_poly.pdbx_strand_id
1 'polypeptide(L)'
;MAGEHLANWTFYFFTDVSSEGFLRVDQMRIALYSVFEPPPIARLEYESSTTGPPVSHWQFHGERGALSFVLARAHQKGKKGSAPMSLSSLHFPTGGRRFRPGVEDFIQFLIDDCGFDRQPAWRRAIEDGREIARRFQVRTIARDYQAEVAQVLRDRGWHVEPPNEFDEHESVEALREY
;
A
#
# COMPACT_ATOMS: atom_id res chain seq x y z
N MET A 1 -7.81 27.43 15.58
CA MET A 1 -6.58 26.98 16.28
C MET A 1 -5.69 26.32 15.25
N ALA A 2 -4.42 26.70 15.14
CA ALA A 2 -3.49 26.07 14.21
C ALA A 2 -3.20 24.61 14.65
N GLY A 3 -3.05 23.71 13.68
CA GLY A 3 -2.60 22.34 13.92
C GLY A 3 -1.18 22.32 14.52
N GLU A 4 -0.84 21.27 15.27
CA GLU A 4 0.54 21.04 15.71
C GLU A 4 1.23 20.14 14.68
N HIS A 5 2.43 20.49 14.24
CA HIS A 5 3.19 19.66 13.30
C HIS A 5 3.96 18.58 14.08
N LEU A 6 3.47 17.34 14.00
CA LEU A 6 4.01 16.20 14.78
C LEU A 6 4.88 15.26 13.95
N ALA A 7 4.61 15.18 12.64
CA ALA A 7 5.24 14.20 11.77
C ALA A 7 5.28 14.70 10.32
N ASN A 8 6.24 14.17 9.57
CA ASN A 8 6.27 14.25 8.11
C ASN A 8 5.99 12.86 7.56
N TRP A 9 5.41 12.79 6.37
CA TRP A 9 5.40 11.54 5.62
C TRP A 9 5.97 11.79 4.23
N THR A 10 6.63 10.77 3.69
CA THR A 10 7.16 10.79 2.33
C THR A 10 6.55 9.64 1.55
N PHE A 11 6.38 9.85 0.25
CA PHE A 11 6.08 8.79 -0.69
C PHE A 11 7.05 8.88 -1.86
N TYR A 12 7.47 7.73 -2.34
CA TYR A 12 8.38 7.57 -3.46
C TYR A 12 7.88 6.42 -4.32
N PHE A 13 7.86 6.63 -5.63
CA PHE A 13 7.61 5.60 -6.63
C PHE A 13 8.72 5.68 -7.68
N PHE A 14 9.34 4.54 -7.94
CA PHE A 14 10.12 4.31 -9.13
C PHE A 14 9.34 3.40 -10.05
N THR A 15 9.22 3.81 -11.30
CA THR A 15 8.45 3.07 -12.30
C THR A 15 9.33 2.77 -13.48
N ASP A 16 9.23 1.53 -13.96
CA ASP A 16 9.88 1.07 -15.17
C ASP A 16 8.85 0.77 -16.26
N VAL A 17 9.30 0.64 -17.49
CA VAL A 17 8.47 0.26 -18.63
C VAL A 17 8.80 -1.19 -19.00
N SER A 18 7.79 -2.06 -18.97
CA SER A 18 7.97 -3.46 -19.38
C SER A 18 8.35 -3.57 -20.85
N SER A 19 8.85 -4.73 -21.26
CA SER A 19 9.11 -5.06 -22.68
C SER A 19 7.87 -4.87 -23.56
N GLU A 20 6.67 -5.05 -23.00
CA GLU A 20 5.37 -4.84 -23.66
C GLU A 20 4.90 -3.37 -23.66
N GLY A 21 5.69 -2.43 -23.13
CA GLY A 21 5.38 -1.00 -23.14
C GLY A 21 4.47 -0.53 -22.00
N PHE A 22 4.33 -1.31 -20.93
CA PHE A 22 3.48 -0.95 -19.80
C PHE A 22 4.27 -0.42 -18.61
N LEU A 23 3.75 0.63 -17.98
CA LEU A 23 4.30 1.14 -16.73
C LEU A 23 4.11 0.12 -15.60
N ARG A 24 5.20 -0.25 -14.94
CA ARG A 24 5.24 -1.09 -13.74
C ARG A 24 5.89 -0.31 -12.60
N VAL A 25 5.35 -0.46 -11.39
CA VAL A 25 6.03 0.02 -10.19
C VAL A 25 7.15 -0.96 -9.90
N ASP A 26 8.39 -0.47 -9.93
CA ASP A 26 9.58 -1.26 -9.62
C ASP A 26 9.98 -1.05 -8.14
N GLN A 27 9.87 0.19 -7.67
CA GLN A 27 10.07 0.51 -6.26
C GLN A 27 8.95 1.40 -5.73
N MET A 28 8.53 1.16 -4.49
CA MET A 28 7.67 2.06 -3.74
C MET A 28 8.19 2.17 -2.31
N ARG A 29 8.19 3.38 -1.77
CA ARG A 29 8.42 3.60 -0.34
C ARG A 29 7.49 4.66 0.20
N ILE A 30 6.76 4.33 1.25
CA ILE A 30 5.97 5.27 2.03
C ILE A 30 6.50 5.25 3.46
N ALA A 31 6.91 6.39 3.99
CA ALA A 31 7.57 6.47 5.28
C ALA A 31 6.96 7.56 6.16
N LEU A 32 6.75 7.24 7.44
CA LEU A 32 6.35 8.19 8.48
C LEU A 32 7.58 8.59 9.30
N TYR A 33 7.84 9.89 9.42
CA TYR A 33 8.92 10.47 10.19
C TYR A 33 8.37 11.31 11.32
N SER A 34 8.98 11.17 12.49
CA SER A 34 8.81 12.12 13.58
C SER A 34 9.51 13.44 13.28
N VAL A 35 9.00 14.56 13.79
CA VAL A 35 9.79 15.81 13.83
C VAL A 35 10.80 15.84 14.98
N PHE A 36 10.72 14.87 15.90
CA PHE A 36 11.51 14.82 17.14
C PHE A 36 12.78 13.97 17.04
N GLU A 37 12.84 13.03 16.10
CA GLU A 37 14.01 12.16 15.90
C GLU A 37 14.22 11.82 14.42
N PRO A 38 15.48 11.57 13.97
CA PRO A 38 15.76 11.32 12.55
C PRO A 38 15.22 10.00 11.96
N PRO A 39 15.26 8.84 12.66
CA PRO A 39 14.78 7.58 12.08
C PRO A 39 13.29 7.62 11.72
N PRO A 40 12.87 6.93 10.63
CA PRO A 40 11.45 6.79 10.32
C PRO A 40 10.77 5.93 11.39
N ILE A 41 9.58 6.33 11.83
CA ILE A 41 8.72 5.56 12.73
C ILE A 41 8.36 4.22 12.09
N ALA A 42 7.88 4.27 10.85
CA ALA A 42 7.47 3.10 10.09
C ALA A 42 7.62 3.37 8.59
N ARG A 43 7.89 2.31 7.83
CA ARG A 43 8.01 2.35 6.37
C ARG A 43 7.30 1.16 5.75
N LEU A 44 6.47 1.42 4.74
CA LEU A 44 5.97 0.43 3.81
C LEU A 44 6.84 0.50 2.56
N GLU A 45 7.46 -0.61 2.20
CA GLU A 45 8.38 -0.71 1.07
C GLU A 45 7.92 -1.80 0.09
N TYR A 46 8.17 -1.56 -1.19
CA TYR A 46 8.09 -2.54 -2.26
C TYR A 46 9.32 -2.42 -3.15
N GLU A 47 9.94 -3.54 -3.50
CA GLU A 47 11.11 -3.63 -4.37
C GLU A 47 11.02 -4.91 -5.18
N SER A 48 10.74 -4.82 -6.49
CA SER A 48 10.56 -6.01 -7.34
C SER A 48 11.84 -6.83 -7.57
N SER A 49 13.01 -6.21 -7.41
CA SER A 49 14.30 -6.84 -7.71
C SER A 49 14.99 -7.48 -6.49
N THR A 50 14.37 -7.40 -5.31
CA THR A 50 15.01 -7.85 -4.07
C THR A 50 15.03 -9.37 -3.97
N THR A 51 16.15 -9.94 -3.49
CA THR A 51 16.34 -11.38 -3.33
C THR A 51 16.46 -11.81 -1.87
N GLY A 52 16.36 -10.86 -0.93
CA GLY A 52 16.57 -11.08 0.50
C GLY A 52 15.30 -10.92 1.33
N PRO A 53 14.92 -9.68 1.70
CA PRO A 53 13.64 -9.42 2.36
C PRO A 53 12.45 -9.72 1.42
N PRO A 54 11.23 -9.87 1.95
CA PRO A 54 10.03 -9.94 1.12
C PRO A 54 9.94 -8.75 0.15
N VAL A 55 9.40 -8.96 -1.05
CA VAL A 55 9.25 -7.88 -2.05
C VAL A 55 8.33 -6.76 -1.58
N SER A 56 7.41 -7.02 -0.64
CA SER A 56 6.58 -6.02 0.02
C SER A 56 6.54 -6.25 1.52
N HIS A 57 6.91 -5.24 2.29
CA HIS A 57 7.00 -5.37 3.74
C HIS A 57 6.84 -4.04 4.46
N TRP A 58 6.51 -4.16 5.74
CA TRP A 58 6.67 -3.08 6.69
C TRP A 58 7.99 -3.19 7.44
N GLN A 59 8.65 -2.06 7.65
CA GLN A 59 9.74 -1.90 8.60
C GLN A 59 9.31 -0.92 9.69
N PHE A 60 9.60 -1.26 10.94
CA PHE A 60 9.25 -0.43 12.09
C PHE A 60 10.51 -0.05 12.86
N HIS A 61 10.57 1.19 13.33
CA HIS A 61 11.51 1.55 14.36
C HIS A 61 10.92 1.15 15.71
N GLY A 62 11.46 0.08 16.30
CA GLY A 62 10.90 -0.60 17.47
C GLY A 62 11.20 0.08 18.81
N GLU A 63 11.89 1.22 18.83
CA GLU A 63 12.22 1.92 20.07
C GLU A 63 11.05 2.80 20.55
N ARG A 64 10.85 2.83 21.87
CA ARG A 64 9.80 3.64 22.50
C ARG A 64 10.29 5.08 22.63
N GLY A 65 9.74 5.98 21.83
CA GLY A 65 10.04 7.40 21.95
C GLY A 65 9.10 8.23 21.09
N ALA A 66 9.50 8.49 19.85
CA ALA A 66 8.73 9.35 18.97
C ALA A 66 7.33 8.84 18.66
N LEU A 67 7.15 7.54 18.40
CA LEU A 67 5.83 7.01 18.03
C LEU A 67 4.80 7.28 19.13
N SER A 68 5.11 6.89 20.38
CA SER A 68 4.22 7.11 21.52
C SER A 68 3.95 8.60 21.75
N PHE A 69 4.95 9.46 21.57
CA PHE A 69 4.78 10.91 21.69
C PHE A 69 3.83 11.47 20.61
N VAL A 70 4.05 11.10 19.35
CA VAL A 70 3.22 11.52 18.20
C VAL A 70 1.78 11.07 18.39
N LEU A 71 1.56 9.80 18.73
CA LEU A 71 0.21 9.25 18.93
C LEU A 71 -0.53 9.95 20.09
N ALA A 72 0.17 10.24 21.19
CA ALA A 72 -0.39 10.95 22.33
C ALA A 72 -0.91 12.33 21.93
N ARG A 73 -0.09 13.09 21.20
CA ARG A 73 -0.42 14.46 20.77
C ARG A 73 -1.51 14.47 19.69
N ALA A 74 -1.47 13.53 18.76
CA ALA A 74 -2.50 13.41 17.72
C ALA A 74 -3.89 13.11 18.33
N HIS A 75 -3.96 12.22 19.33
CA HIS A 75 -5.23 11.83 19.94
C HIS A 75 -5.80 12.82 20.96
N GLN A 76 -4.97 13.69 21.56
CA GLN A 76 -5.40 14.70 22.54
C GLN A 76 -6.51 15.65 22.03
N LYS A 77 -6.69 15.77 20.71
CA LYS A 77 -7.61 16.74 20.10
C LYS A 77 -9.01 16.23 19.74
N GLY A 78 -9.37 14.94 19.89
CA GLY A 78 -10.67 14.52 19.32
C GLY A 78 -11.33 13.18 19.66
N LYS A 79 -10.76 12.27 20.45
CA LYS A 79 -11.43 10.99 20.76
C LYS A 79 -11.48 10.71 22.27
N LYS A 80 -12.69 10.54 22.82
CA LYS A 80 -12.92 9.94 24.16
C LYS A 80 -12.60 8.44 24.07
N GLY A 81 -11.36 8.07 24.35
CA GLY A 81 -10.91 6.69 24.40
C GLY A 81 -9.43 6.61 24.78
N SER A 82 -8.99 5.44 25.24
CA SER A 82 -7.56 5.13 25.40
C SER A 82 -6.89 5.25 24.03
N ALA A 83 -6.17 6.35 23.79
CA ALA A 83 -5.37 6.50 22.58
C ALA A 83 -4.43 5.28 22.44
N PRO A 84 -4.26 4.71 21.24
CA PRO A 84 -3.20 3.74 21.02
C PRO A 84 -1.87 4.45 21.33
N MET A 85 -1.23 4.08 22.44
CA MET A 85 0.06 4.68 22.88
C MET A 85 1.26 3.80 22.51
N SER A 86 1.01 2.63 21.90
CA SER A 86 2.01 1.64 21.57
C SER A 86 1.86 1.14 20.14
N LEU A 87 2.99 0.71 19.57
CA LEU A 87 3.06 0.05 18.27
C LEU A 87 2.08 -1.15 18.17
N SER A 88 1.92 -1.89 19.27
CA SER A 88 1.03 -3.06 19.36
C SER A 88 -0.46 -2.74 19.20
N SER A 89 -0.84 -1.46 19.25
CA SER A 89 -2.23 -1.02 19.14
C SER A 89 -2.58 -0.48 17.75
N LEU A 90 -1.62 -0.51 16.80
CA LEU A 90 -1.77 0.02 15.46
C LEU A 90 -2.06 -1.09 14.45
N HIS A 91 -3.02 -0.86 13.55
CA HIS A 91 -3.35 -1.78 12.47
C HIS A 91 -2.66 -1.35 11.18
N PHE A 92 -1.40 -1.76 11.01
CA PHE A 92 -0.65 -1.46 9.79
C PHE A 92 -1.29 -2.10 8.56
N PRO A 93 -1.63 -1.32 7.51
CA PRO A 93 -2.32 -1.86 6.36
C PRO A 93 -1.37 -2.75 5.54
N THR A 94 -1.77 -3.99 5.33
CA THR A 94 -1.11 -4.94 4.41
C THR A 94 -1.82 -5.01 3.06
N GLY A 95 -2.72 -4.05 2.80
CA GLY A 95 -3.59 -4.01 1.64
C GLY A 95 -5.00 -4.49 1.94
N GLY A 96 -5.76 -4.73 0.88
CA GLY A 96 -7.10 -5.31 0.98
C GLY A 96 -7.07 -6.83 0.91
N ARG A 97 -8.25 -7.44 0.80
CA ARG A 97 -8.41 -8.90 0.64
C ARG A 97 -7.66 -9.51 -0.56
N ARG A 98 -7.18 -8.70 -1.51
CA ARG A 98 -6.65 -9.13 -2.82
C ARG A 98 -5.53 -8.26 -3.39
N PHE A 99 -5.34 -7.05 -2.88
CA PHE A 99 -4.53 -6.03 -3.53
C PHE A 99 -3.56 -5.43 -2.53
N ARG A 100 -2.36 -5.10 -3.00
CA ARG A 100 -1.32 -4.48 -2.18
C ARG A 100 -1.78 -3.12 -1.67
N PRO A 101 -1.28 -2.67 -0.50
CA PRO A 101 -1.63 -1.37 0.06
C PRO A 101 -1.16 -0.24 -0.86
N GLY A 102 -2.03 0.75 -1.05
CA GLY A 102 -1.71 2.00 -1.74
C GLY A 102 -1.41 3.14 -0.79
N VAL A 103 -1.14 4.32 -1.35
CA VAL A 103 -1.00 5.58 -0.58
C VAL A 103 -2.28 5.88 0.19
N GLU A 104 -3.44 5.56 -0.39
CA GLU A 104 -4.76 5.74 0.20
C GLU A 104 -4.93 4.94 1.50
N ASP A 105 -4.43 3.70 1.53
CA ASP A 105 -4.49 2.86 2.73
C ASP A 105 -3.59 3.42 3.84
N PHE A 106 -2.42 3.96 3.48
CA PHE A 106 -1.53 4.62 4.42
C PHE A 106 -2.12 5.91 5.00
N ILE A 107 -2.70 6.78 4.16
CA ILE A 107 -3.33 8.03 4.64
C ILE A 107 -4.52 7.70 5.54
N GLN A 108 -5.34 6.71 5.18
CA GLN A 108 -6.44 6.29 6.02
C GLN A 108 -5.96 5.78 7.38
N PHE A 109 -4.89 4.99 7.41
CA PHE A 109 -4.24 4.55 8.64
C PHE A 109 -3.76 5.73 9.51
N LEU A 110 -3.12 6.74 8.92
CA LEU A 110 -2.71 7.94 9.66
C LEU A 110 -3.91 8.64 10.34
N ILE A 111 -5.05 8.70 9.67
CA ILE A 111 -6.23 9.40 10.18
C ILE A 111 -7.00 8.55 11.20
N ASP A 112 -7.38 7.33 10.82
CA ASP A 112 -8.29 6.49 11.60
C ASP A 112 -7.58 5.88 12.82
N ASP A 113 -6.35 5.37 12.66
CA ASP A 113 -5.56 4.67 13.68
C ASP A 113 -4.59 5.59 14.43
N CYS A 114 -3.87 6.48 13.73
CA CYS A 114 -2.89 7.36 14.37
C CYS A 114 -3.48 8.69 14.88
N GLY A 115 -4.69 9.05 14.45
CA GLY A 115 -5.42 10.23 14.93
C GLY A 115 -4.97 11.55 14.31
N PHE A 116 -4.29 11.55 13.16
CA PHE A 116 -3.90 12.78 12.46
C PHE A 116 -5.13 13.58 11.99
N ASP A 117 -4.96 14.90 11.93
CA ASP A 117 -5.97 15.82 11.43
C ASP A 117 -6.35 15.51 9.98
N ARG A 118 -7.60 15.79 9.62
CA ARG A 118 -8.18 15.45 8.31
C ARG A 118 -9.02 16.60 7.76
N GLN A 119 -9.04 16.72 6.44
CA GLN A 119 -9.94 17.66 5.76
C GLN A 119 -11.36 17.09 5.63
N PRO A 120 -12.39 17.93 5.44
CA PRO A 120 -13.71 17.47 5.02
C PRO A 120 -13.64 16.60 3.76
N ALA A 121 -14.52 15.62 3.63
CA ALA A 121 -14.59 14.69 2.49
C ALA A 121 -13.33 13.84 2.20
N TRP A 122 -12.31 13.83 3.08
CA TRP A 122 -11.09 13.01 2.92
C TRP A 122 -11.40 11.54 2.61
N ARG A 123 -12.44 10.97 3.22
CA ARG A 123 -12.82 9.56 3.06
C ARG A 123 -13.19 9.24 1.61
N ARG A 124 -13.96 10.12 0.97
CA ARG A 124 -14.34 9.98 -0.44
C ARG A 124 -13.11 10.07 -1.35
N ALA A 125 -12.22 11.02 -1.11
CA ALA A 125 -10.99 11.14 -1.89
C ALA A 125 -10.11 9.87 -1.81
N ILE A 126 -10.02 9.27 -0.62
CA ILE A 126 -9.33 8.00 -0.42
C ILE A 126 -10.04 6.84 -1.12
N GLU A 127 -11.36 6.77 -1.05
CA GLU A 127 -12.15 5.74 -1.72
C GLU A 127 -11.99 5.81 -3.25
N ASP A 128 -12.09 7.01 -3.83
CA ASP A 128 -11.93 7.26 -5.27
C ASP A 128 -10.50 6.90 -5.73
N GLY A 129 -9.47 7.36 -5.01
CA GLY A 129 -8.06 7.04 -5.33
C GLY A 129 -7.77 5.54 -5.26
N ARG A 130 -8.29 4.88 -4.22
CA ARG A 130 -8.14 3.44 -4.03
C ARG A 130 -8.83 2.64 -5.13
N GLU A 131 -9.98 3.09 -5.63
CA GLU A 131 -10.63 2.47 -6.77
C GLU A 131 -9.73 2.52 -8.01
N ILE A 132 -9.15 3.69 -8.31
CA ILE A 132 -8.24 3.88 -9.43
C ILE A 132 -7.02 2.96 -9.29
N ALA A 133 -6.37 2.97 -8.13
CA ALA A 133 -5.20 2.13 -7.86
C ALA A 133 -5.51 0.64 -8.02
N ARG A 134 -6.66 0.18 -7.51
CA ARG A 134 -7.08 -1.23 -7.64
C ARG A 134 -7.40 -1.61 -9.08
N ARG A 135 -7.99 -0.71 -9.87
CA ARG A 135 -8.21 -0.96 -11.32
C ARG A 135 -6.88 -1.16 -12.05
N PHE A 136 -5.83 -0.41 -11.70
CA PHE A 136 -4.49 -0.64 -12.25
C PHE A 136 -3.92 -1.99 -11.82
N GLN A 137 -4.02 -2.35 -10.54
CA GLN A 137 -3.55 -3.66 -10.06
C GLN A 137 -4.28 -4.84 -10.72
N VAL A 138 -5.60 -4.73 -10.92
CA VAL A 138 -6.39 -5.74 -11.66
C VAL A 138 -5.86 -5.90 -13.09
N ARG A 139 -5.59 -4.80 -13.79
CA ARG A 139 -5.04 -4.85 -15.16
C ARG A 139 -3.66 -5.49 -15.19
N THR A 140 -2.81 -5.18 -14.21
CA THR A 140 -1.50 -5.83 -14.08
C THR A 140 -1.66 -7.34 -13.90
N ILE A 141 -2.44 -7.78 -12.91
CA ILE A 141 -2.72 -9.20 -12.67
C ILE A 141 -3.29 -9.88 -13.93
N ALA A 142 -4.21 -9.24 -14.63
CA ALA A 142 -4.79 -9.82 -15.83
C ALA A 142 -3.80 -9.99 -17.00
N ARG A 143 -2.76 -9.15 -17.08
CA ARG A 143 -1.69 -9.28 -18.07
C ARG A 143 -0.66 -10.33 -17.68
N ASP A 144 -0.36 -10.43 -16.40
CA ASP A 144 0.67 -11.34 -15.89
C ASP A 144 0.14 -12.78 -15.78
N TYR A 145 -1.19 -12.96 -15.64
CA TYR A 145 -1.87 -14.25 -15.42
C TYR A 145 -2.99 -14.51 -16.43
N GLN A 146 -2.68 -14.36 -17.72
CA GLN A 146 -3.69 -14.40 -18.79
C GLN A 146 -4.44 -15.74 -18.86
N ALA A 147 -3.74 -16.87 -18.70
CA ALA A 147 -4.36 -18.20 -18.75
C ALA A 147 -5.42 -18.37 -17.66
N GLU A 148 -5.05 -18.04 -16.41
CA GLU A 148 -5.93 -18.11 -15.24
C GLU A 148 -7.14 -17.18 -15.38
N VAL A 149 -6.92 -15.95 -15.84
CA VAL A 149 -8.01 -15.00 -16.07
C VAL A 149 -8.94 -15.48 -17.18
N ALA A 150 -8.42 -15.98 -18.30
CA ALA A 150 -9.23 -16.51 -19.38
C ALA A 150 -10.08 -17.70 -18.90
N GLN A 151 -9.51 -18.61 -18.10
CA GLN A 151 -10.24 -19.73 -17.54
C GLN A 151 -11.38 -19.28 -16.62
N VAL A 152 -11.11 -18.38 -15.67
CA VAL A 152 -12.14 -17.82 -14.78
C VAL A 152 -13.27 -17.14 -15.56
N LEU A 153 -12.93 -16.43 -16.65
CA LEU A 153 -13.94 -15.79 -17.51
C LEU A 153 -14.80 -16.82 -18.24
N ARG A 154 -14.21 -17.86 -18.82
CA ARG A 154 -14.94 -18.97 -19.47
C ARG A 154 -15.89 -19.66 -18.51
N ASP A 155 -15.44 -19.95 -17.28
CA ASP A 155 -16.29 -20.56 -16.23
C ASP A 155 -17.49 -19.69 -15.85
N ARG A 156 -17.42 -18.38 -16.12
CA ARG A 156 -18.51 -17.42 -15.90
C ARG A 156 -19.35 -17.15 -17.16
N GLY A 157 -19.14 -17.92 -18.23
CA GLY A 157 -19.90 -17.85 -19.47
C GLY A 157 -19.40 -16.81 -20.46
N TRP A 158 -18.20 -16.25 -20.27
CA TRP A 158 -17.58 -15.37 -21.27
C TRP A 158 -16.95 -16.21 -22.39
N HIS A 159 -17.05 -15.71 -23.62
CA HIS A 159 -16.32 -16.28 -24.74
C HIS A 159 -14.97 -15.55 -24.87
N VAL A 160 -13.88 -16.24 -24.51
CA VAL A 160 -12.50 -15.72 -24.55
C VAL A 160 -11.60 -16.78 -25.16
N GLU A 161 -10.93 -16.44 -26.25
CA GLU A 161 -9.97 -17.31 -26.95
C GLU A 161 -8.56 -16.74 -26.81
N PRO A 162 -7.54 -17.59 -26.60
CA PRO A 162 -6.17 -17.12 -26.60
C PRO A 162 -5.76 -16.66 -28.01
N PRO A 163 -4.81 -15.72 -28.14
CA PRO A 163 -4.19 -15.43 -29.43
C PRO A 163 -3.43 -16.66 -29.96
N ASN A 164 -3.20 -16.71 -31.28
CA ASN A 164 -2.57 -17.86 -31.95
C ASN A 164 -1.18 -18.25 -31.41
N GLU A 165 -0.45 -17.29 -30.83
CA GLU A 165 0.93 -17.47 -30.32
C GLU A 165 0.98 -17.44 -28.77
N PHE A 166 -0.11 -17.78 -28.09
CA PHE A 166 -0.14 -17.80 -26.62
C PHE A 166 0.69 -18.96 -26.04
N ASP A 167 1.68 -18.65 -25.20
CA ASP A 167 2.42 -19.62 -24.41
C ASP A 167 1.86 -19.70 -22.98
N GLU A 168 1.26 -20.84 -22.65
CA GLU A 168 0.69 -21.10 -21.33
C GLU A 168 1.77 -21.31 -20.25
N HIS A 169 2.97 -21.78 -20.61
CA HIS A 169 4.04 -22.06 -19.66
C HIS A 169 4.63 -20.77 -19.07
N GLU A 170 4.88 -19.76 -19.89
CA GLU A 170 5.36 -18.44 -19.44
C GLU A 170 4.36 -17.78 -18.46
N SER A 171 3.06 -17.95 -18.69
CA SER A 171 2.01 -17.43 -17.80
C SER A 171 2.01 -18.06 -16.40
N VAL A 172 2.56 -19.27 -16.23
CA VAL A 172 2.56 -20.01 -14.95
C VAL A 172 3.82 -19.74 -14.13
N GLU A 173 4.93 -19.35 -14.76
CA GLU A 173 6.16 -18.98 -14.03
C GLU A 173 5.95 -17.75 -13.13
N ALA A 174 5.16 -16.77 -13.59
CA ALA A 174 4.78 -15.59 -12.81
C ALA A 174 4.06 -15.91 -11.49
N LEU A 175 3.46 -17.11 -11.36
CA LEU A 175 2.77 -17.53 -10.11
C LEU A 175 3.74 -17.99 -9.02
N ARG A 176 5.02 -18.18 -9.36
CA ARG A 176 6.05 -18.69 -8.46
C ARG A 176 6.97 -17.60 -7.93
N GLU A 177 6.76 -16.34 -8.35
CA GLU A 177 7.49 -15.18 -7.82
C GLU A 177 7.13 -14.97 -6.35
N TYR A 178 8.16 -14.80 -5.51
CA TYR A 178 8.06 -14.58 -4.05
C TYR A 178 8.33 -13.13 -3.69
#